data_AF-A0A4R5SIH6-F1
#
_entry.id   AF-A0A4R5SIH6-F1
#
_cell.length_a   1.000
_cell.length_b   1.000
_cell.length_c   1.000
_cell.angle_alpha   90.00
_cell.angle_beta   90.00
_cell.angle_gamma   90.00
#
_symmetry.space_group_name_H-M   'P 1'
#
loop_
_entity.id
_entity.type
_entity.pdbx_description
1 polymer ?
#
loop_
_entity_poly.entity_id
_entity_poly.type
_entity_poly.pdbx_seq_one_letter_code
_entity_poly.pdbx_strand_id
1 'polypeptide(L)'
;MTQPTDQAFYDRADAHIQLANEQIEKLEDLGRVSASTTFAAARFNAWMSARSFKSAAQMAEAKAELMKYFCEQYRLMLEDNLDEHIEQFDRYVLGKEG
;
A
#
# COMPACT_ATOMS: atom_id res chain seq x y z
N MET A 1 -12.23 -16.06 10.59
CA MET A 1 -10.84 -16.13 11.07
C MET A 1 -9.96 -15.66 9.94
N THR A 2 -9.52 -14.40 9.99
CA THR A 2 -8.54 -13.82 9.06
C THR A 2 -7.30 -14.70 9.07
N GLN A 3 -6.81 -15.11 7.89
CA GLN A 3 -5.52 -15.81 7.84
C GLN A 3 -4.46 -14.88 8.42
N PRO A 4 -3.60 -15.35 9.35
CA PRO A 4 -2.50 -14.55 9.81
C PRO A 4 -1.62 -14.26 8.59
N THR A 5 -1.48 -12.99 8.25
CA THR A 5 -0.39 -12.50 7.41
C THR A 5 0.90 -13.09 7.97
N ASP A 6 1.61 -13.90 7.18
CA ASP A 6 2.87 -14.47 7.64
C ASP A 6 3.94 -13.39 7.73
N GLN A 7 4.99 -13.59 8.54
CA GLN A 7 6.09 -12.63 8.66
C GLN A 7 6.64 -12.21 7.29
N ALA A 8 6.65 -13.15 6.33
CA ALA A 8 7.09 -12.90 4.97
C ALA A 8 6.26 -11.84 4.23
N PHE A 9 4.97 -11.66 4.53
CA PHE A 9 4.18 -10.54 4.03
C PHE A 9 4.74 -9.20 4.50
N TYR A 10 4.99 -9.05 5.80
CA TYR A 10 5.54 -7.83 6.38
C TYR A 10 6.95 -7.56 5.87
N ASP A 11 7.81 -8.58 5.80
CA ASP A 11 9.18 -8.43 5.27
C ASP A 11 9.18 -7.86 3.84
N ARG A 12 8.21 -8.28 3.00
CA ARG A 12 8.08 -7.72 1.63
C ARG A 12 7.56 -6.29 1.64
N ALA A 13 6.60 -5.97 2.50
CA ALA A 13 6.08 -4.60 2.62
C ALA A 13 7.17 -3.64 3.12
N ASP A 14 7.93 -4.05 4.13
CA ASP A 14 9.02 -3.28 4.73
C ASP A 14 10.15 -3.02 3.74
N ALA A 15 10.46 -3.98 2.86
CA ALA A 15 11.44 -3.77 1.80
C ALA A 15 11.03 -2.63 0.84
N HIS A 16 9.73 -2.46 0.57
CA HIS A 16 9.23 -1.33 -0.22
C HIS A 16 9.31 0.00 0.54
N ILE A 17 9.01 -0.02 1.85
CA ILE A 17 9.11 1.15 2.73
C ILE A 17 10.56 1.60 2.85
N GLN A 18 11.50 0.66 3.05
CA GLN A 18 12.93 0.96 3.13
C GLN A 18 13.40 1.67 1.85
N LEU A 19 13.02 1.18 0.67
CA LEU A 19 13.37 1.83 -0.59
C LEU A 19 12.78 3.25 -0.69
N ALA A 20 11.53 3.45 -0.24
CA ALA A 20 10.93 4.78 -0.20
C ALA A 20 11.69 5.72 0.75
N ASN A 21 12.08 5.25 1.94
CA ASN A 21 12.88 6.01 2.89
C ASN A 21 14.23 6.44 2.31
N GLU A 22 14.94 5.53 1.63
CA GLU A 22 16.20 5.87 0.93
C GLU A 22 16.00 6.92 -0.18
N GLN A 23 14.83 6.98 -0.81
CA GLN A 23 14.51 7.99 -1.82
C GLN A 23 14.18 9.34 -1.18
N ILE A 24 13.52 9.34 -0.02
CA ILE A 24 13.22 10.54 0.76
C ILE A 24 14.53 11.22 1.18
N GLU A 25 15.49 10.45 1.70
CA GLU A 25 16.82 10.97 2.08
C GLU A 25 17.55 11.64 0.92
N LYS A 26 17.34 11.18 -0.33
CA LYS A 26 18.02 11.70 -1.52
C LYS A 26 17.31 12.90 -2.16
N LEU A 27 15.98 12.94 -2.09
CA LEU A 27 15.17 13.96 -2.78
C LEU A 27 14.70 15.08 -1.86
N GLU A 28 14.71 14.86 -0.54
CA GLU A 28 14.13 15.75 0.48
C GLU A 28 12.66 16.14 0.18
N ASP A 29 11.93 15.28 -0.55
CA ASP A 29 10.55 15.54 -1.00
C ASP A 29 9.66 14.30 -0.78
N LEU A 30 8.98 14.29 0.38
CA LEU A 30 8.03 13.25 0.77
C LEU A 30 6.88 13.09 -0.23
N GLY A 31 6.40 14.20 -0.80
CA GLY A 31 5.24 14.20 -1.69
C GLY A 31 5.54 13.46 -2.99
N ARG A 32 6.72 13.70 -3.58
CA ARG A 32 7.15 12.99 -4.79
C ARG A 32 7.36 11.51 -4.56
N VAL A 33 7.98 11.14 -3.44
CA VAL A 33 8.20 9.72 -3.12
C VAL A 33 6.85 9.02 -2.92
N SER A 34 5.95 9.60 -2.12
CA SER A 34 4.60 9.05 -1.91
C SER A 34 3.81 8.86 -3.22
N ALA A 35 3.81 9.87 -4.10
CA ALA A 35 3.16 9.79 -5.40
C ALA A 35 3.77 8.66 -6.26
N SER A 36 5.10 8.54 -6.27
CA SER A 36 5.79 7.49 -7.03
C SER A 36 5.56 6.09 -6.47
N THR A 37 5.48 5.91 -5.15
CA THR A 37 5.15 4.65 -4.48
C THR A 37 3.74 4.19 -4.87
N THR A 38 2.77 5.10 -4.82
CA THR A 38 1.39 4.83 -5.22
C THR A 38 1.31 4.41 -6.70
N PHE A 39 2.03 5.13 -7.56
CA PHE A 39 2.09 4.80 -8.98
C PHE A 39 2.78 3.46 -9.26
N ALA A 40 3.83 3.13 -8.51
CA ALA A 40 4.52 1.84 -8.61
C ALA A 40 3.58 0.68 -8.26
N ALA A 41 2.83 0.79 -7.15
CA ALA A 41 1.83 -0.20 -6.75
C ALA A 41 0.75 -0.38 -7.83
N ALA A 42 0.23 0.72 -8.39
CA ALA A 42 -0.77 0.66 -9.46
C ALA A 42 -0.25 -0.08 -10.71
N ARG A 43 0.99 0.20 -11.13
CA ARG A 43 1.62 -0.48 -12.28
C ARG A 43 1.83 -1.97 -12.03
N PHE A 44 2.32 -2.31 -10.84
CA PHE A 44 2.52 -3.69 -10.45
C PHE A 44 1.20 -4.47 -10.43
N ASN A 45 0.16 -3.91 -9.81
CA ASN A 45 -1.17 -4.52 -9.72
C ASN A 45 -1.82 -4.70 -11.10
N ALA A 46 -1.67 -3.72 -11.99
CA ALA A 46 -2.16 -3.83 -13.37
C ALA A 46 -1.44 -4.94 -14.15
N TRP A 47 -0.10 -5.02 -14.04
CA TRP A 47 0.69 -6.07 -14.67
C TRP A 47 0.35 -7.46 -14.12
N MET A 48 0.25 -7.58 -12.79
CA MET A 48 -0.12 -8.83 -12.12
C MET A 48 -1.50 -9.30 -12.58
N SER A 49 -2.49 -8.41 -12.58
CA SER A 49 -3.86 -8.72 -13.00
C SER A 49 -3.93 -9.18 -14.45
N ALA A 50 -3.16 -8.55 -15.34
CA ALA A 50 -3.12 -8.92 -16.76
C ALA A 50 -2.74 -10.40 -16.99
N ARG A 51 -1.95 -11.00 -16.08
CA ARG A 51 -1.54 -12.42 -16.16
C ARG A 51 -2.70 -13.39 -15.94
N SER A 52 -3.81 -12.92 -15.39
CA SER A 52 -5.01 -13.73 -15.11
C SER A 52 -5.98 -13.80 -16.30
N PHE A 53 -5.73 -13.06 -17.39
CA PHE A 53 -6.62 -12.99 -18.55
C PHE A 53 -5.98 -13.56 -19.80
N LYS A 54 -6.81 -14.11 -20.70
CA LYS A 54 -6.35 -14.68 -21.97
C LYS A 54 -6.35 -13.67 -23.11
N SER A 55 -6.99 -12.52 -22.93
CA SER A 55 -7.06 -11.46 -23.94
C SER A 55 -7.32 -10.09 -23.32
N ALA A 56 -7.00 -9.04 -24.07
CA ALA A 56 -7.30 -7.66 -23.70
C ALA A 56 -8.82 -7.41 -23.54
N ALA A 57 -9.67 -8.10 -24.33
CA ALA A 57 -11.11 -7.98 -24.22
C ALA A 57 -11.64 -8.52 -22.88
N GLN A 58 -11.13 -9.67 -22.42
CA GLN A 58 -11.48 -10.21 -21.11
C GLN A 58 -11.04 -9.29 -19.96
N MET A 59 -9.82 -8.74 -20.07
CA MET A 59 -9.32 -7.78 -19.08
C MET A 59 -10.14 -6.47 -19.08
N ALA A 60 -10.59 -6.01 -20.24
CA ALA A 60 -11.42 -4.82 -20.36
C ALA A 60 -12.77 -5.00 -19.66
N GLU A 61 -13.42 -6.16 -19.83
CA GLU A 61 -14.66 -6.51 -19.12
C GLU A 61 -14.45 -6.56 -17.60
N ALA A 62 -13.33 -7.10 -17.14
CA ALA A 62 -13.00 -7.19 -15.73
C ALA A 62 -12.46 -5.87 -15.11
N LYS A 63 -12.22 -4.82 -15.91
CA LYS A 63 -11.54 -3.59 -15.46
C LYS A 63 -12.25 -2.93 -14.28
N ALA A 64 -13.58 -2.84 -14.32
CA ALA A 64 -14.36 -2.20 -13.26
C ALA A 64 -14.27 -2.97 -11.94
N GLU A 65 -14.34 -4.31 -12.00
CA GLU A 65 -14.18 -5.20 -10.84
C GLU A 65 -12.77 -5.09 -10.25
N LEU A 66 -11.72 -5.10 -11.08
CA LEU A 66 -10.34 -4.91 -10.62
C LEU A 66 -10.13 -3.56 -9.93
N MET A 67 -10.66 -2.47 -10.52
CA MET A 67 -10.57 -1.14 -9.92
C MET A 67 -11.26 -1.12 -8.55
N LYS A 68 -12.47 -1.66 -8.45
CA LYS A 68 -13.21 -1.76 -7.18
C LYS A 68 -12.41 -2.54 -6.13
N TYR A 69 -11.87 -3.69 -6.52
CA TYR A 69 -11.08 -4.54 -5.63
C TYR A 69 -9.85 -3.80 -5.08
N PHE A 70 -8.97 -3.28 -5.94
CA PHE A 70 -7.73 -2.63 -5.48
C PHE A 70 -7.98 -1.35 -4.70
N CYS A 71 -8.96 -0.52 -5.10
CA CYS A 71 -9.33 0.67 -4.36
C CYS A 71 -9.86 0.34 -2.96
N GLU A 72 -10.70 -0.69 -2.85
CA GLU A 72 -11.25 -1.09 -1.56
C GLU A 72 -10.19 -1.70 -0.64
N GLN A 73 -9.29 -2.54 -1.17
CA GLN A 73 -8.17 -3.06 -0.39
C GLN A 73 -7.25 -1.94 0.12
N TYR A 74 -6.90 -0.99 -0.75
CA TYR A 74 -6.09 0.16 -0.35
C TYR A 74 -6.79 1.02 0.70
N ARG A 75 -8.10 1.27 0.53
CA ARG A 75 -8.91 2.03 1.49
C ARG A 75 -8.88 1.39 2.87
N LEU A 76 -9.14 0.08 2.96
CA LEU A 76 -9.15 -0.66 4.23
C LEU A 76 -7.78 -0.61 4.92
N MET A 77 -6.69 -0.91 4.19
CA MET A 77 -5.35 -0.87 4.77
C MET A 77 -4.96 0.54 5.24
N LEU A 78 -5.31 1.57 4.46
CA LEU A 78 -5.02 2.96 4.83
C LEU A 78 -5.84 3.40 6.04
N GLU A 79 -7.12 3.03 6.10
CA GLU A 79 -8.00 3.29 7.24
C GLU A 79 -7.43 2.66 8.52
N ASP A 80 -7.07 1.36 8.49
CA ASP A 80 -6.48 0.67 9.64
C ASP A 80 -5.19 1.36 10.14
N ASN A 81 -4.29 1.76 9.23
CA ASN A 81 -3.04 2.43 9.62
C ASN A 81 -3.30 3.85 10.18
N LEU A 82 -4.25 4.59 9.60
CA LEU A 82 -4.61 5.91 10.10
C LEU A 82 -5.27 5.83 11.47
N ASP A 83 -6.17 4.86 11.67
CA ASP A 83 -6.83 4.62 12.94
C ASP A 83 -5.80 4.26 14.02
N GLU A 84 -4.81 3.42 13.73
CA GLU A 84 -3.70 3.14 14.65
C GLU A 84 -2.93 4.42 15.02
N HIS A 85 -2.60 5.27 14.04
CA HIS A 85 -1.94 6.56 14.30
C HIS A 85 -2.80 7.52 15.12
N ILE A 86 -4.13 7.51 14.92
CA ILE A 86 -5.08 8.33 15.68
C ILE A 86 -5.19 7.82 17.13
N GLU A 87 -5.32 6.51 17.33
CA GLU A 87 -5.42 5.90 18.66
C GLU A 87 -4.14 6.09 19.48
N GLN A 88 -2.98 6.03 18.82
CA GLN A 88 -1.67 6.22 19.46
C GLN A 88 -1.19 7.68 19.44
N PHE A 89 -1.99 8.61 18.93
CA PHE A 89 -1.61 10.00 18.74
C PHE A 89 -1.10 10.64 20.05
N ASP A 90 -1.85 10.46 21.14
CA ASP A 90 -1.47 10.98 22.46
C ASP A 90 -0.23 10.30 23.05
N ARG A 91 0.02 9.03 22.68
CA ARG A 91 1.20 8.27 23.13
C ARG A 91 2.48 8.84 22.51
N TYR A 92 2.41 9.35 21.27
CA TYR A 92 3.55 9.98 20.57
C TYR A 92 3.66 11.51 20.80
N VAL A 93 2.57 12.21 21.12
CA VAL A 93 2.57 13.69 21.30
C VAL A 93 2.81 14.12 22.75
N LEU A 94 2.41 13.34 23.76
CA LEU A 94 2.49 13.74 25.17
C LEU A 94 3.68 13.16 25.95
N GLY A 95 4.54 12.35 25.31
CA GLY A 95 5.72 11.78 25.98
C GLY A 95 5.38 11.06 27.28
N LYS A 96 4.23 10.38 27.35
CA LYS A 96 3.85 9.58 28.51
C LYS A 96 4.24 8.12 28.29
N GLU A 97 5.53 7.88 28.29
CA GLU A 97 6.04 6.72 29.02
C GLU A 97 6.33 7.19 30.45
N GLY A 98 5.93 6.38 31.42
CA GLY A 98 5.95 6.70 32.86
C GLY A 98 7.35 6.80 33.47
#